data_AF-E6N912-F1
#
_entry.id   AF-E6N912-F1
#
_cell.length_a   1.000
_cell.length_b   1.000
_cell.length_c   1.000
_cell.angle_alpha   90.00
_cell.angle_beta   90.00
_cell.angle_gamma   90.00
#
_symmetry.space_group_name_H-M   'P 1'
#
loop_
_entity.id
_entity.type
_entity.pdbx_description
1 polymer ?
#
loop_
_entity_poly.entity_id
_entity_poly.type
_entity_poly.pdbx_seq_one_letter_code
_entity_poly.pdbx_strand_id
1 'polypeptide(L)'
;MSLFEGLRFRPGKTFIHRLDPRVKLATSTMVLITAVIHIDIVIILLLLILESLVILSAKVQNLWIKTIRGALPLVAIVFAITFFSQYSREPVISTGLGYALTYSLRLLVFLSSFSLFFLTTTPDEIALTLQQLRVPYEYTFAFVSAIRFTPVMAEELQVVLDAQRARGLEVDKGPFTKRIRNLIPVLVPLLVNVIRRSYELAEAMEVKCFGASRKRTSLKQLNMSKKDVLFLAVVLVLFSIGLSVKLLGIEPVKTLPLLGTFFPS
;
A
#
# COMPACT_ATOMS: atom_id res chain seq x y z
N MET A 1 2.45 -24.22 4.49
CA MET A 1 1.91 -23.08 5.26
C MET A 1 2.87 -21.90 5.08
N SER A 2 2.58 -20.75 4.49
CA SER A 2 1.44 -20.27 3.75
C SER A 2 1.85 -18.92 3.13
N LEU A 3 2.61 -18.95 2.02
CA LEU A 3 2.84 -17.75 1.21
C LEU A 3 1.52 -17.12 0.75
N PHE A 4 0.45 -17.93 0.70
CA PHE A 4 -0.86 -17.57 0.18
C PHE A 4 -1.88 -17.13 1.25
N GLU A 5 -1.67 -17.38 2.55
CA GLU A 5 -2.49 -16.77 3.62
C GLU A 5 -2.24 -15.27 3.72
N GLY A 6 -1.06 -14.77 3.33
CA GLY A 6 -0.77 -13.35 3.26
C GLY A 6 -1.65 -12.58 2.27
N LEU A 7 -2.21 -13.28 1.27
CA LEU A 7 -3.11 -12.72 0.26
C LEU A 7 -4.59 -12.75 0.69
N ARG A 8 -4.93 -13.50 1.75
CA ARG A 8 -6.30 -13.54 2.27
C ARG A 8 -6.54 -12.34 3.17
N PHE A 9 -7.21 -11.33 2.63
CA PHE A 9 -7.72 -10.21 3.42
C PHE A 9 -8.62 -10.72 4.56
N ARG A 10 -8.30 -10.35 5.80
CA ARG A 10 -9.12 -10.66 6.98
C ARG A 10 -9.92 -9.41 7.38
N PRO A 11 -11.26 -9.42 7.28
CA PRO A 11 -12.05 -8.25 7.64
C PRO A 11 -11.95 -7.97 9.14
N GLY A 12 -11.34 -6.84 9.49
CA GLY A 12 -11.34 -6.30 10.86
C GLY A 12 -12.70 -5.71 11.24
N LYS A 13 -13.05 -5.76 12.54
CA LYS A 13 -14.34 -5.25 13.06
C LYS A 13 -14.26 -3.84 13.65
N THR A 14 -13.15 -3.12 13.52
CA THR A 14 -12.95 -1.82 14.20
C THR A 14 -13.65 -0.66 13.50
N PHE A 15 -13.76 0.48 14.19
CA PHE A 15 -14.40 1.70 13.67
C PHE A 15 -13.81 2.13 12.33
N ILE A 16 -12.47 2.11 12.21
CA ILE A 16 -11.78 2.48 10.98
C ILE A 16 -12.13 1.55 9.83
N HIS A 17 -12.27 0.24 10.06
CA HIS A 17 -12.65 -0.69 9.00
C HIS A 17 -14.04 -0.38 8.42
N ARG A 18 -14.94 0.19 9.23
CA ARG A 18 -16.32 0.53 8.83
C ARG A 18 -16.45 1.88 8.12
N LEU A 19 -15.43 2.73 8.15
CA LEU A 19 -15.45 4.02 7.45
C LEU A 19 -15.60 3.81 5.94
N ASP A 20 -16.29 4.74 5.27
CA ASP A 20 -16.39 4.74 3.81
C ASP A 20 -14.97 4.72 3.19
N PRO A 21 -14.69 3.80 2.25
CA PRO A 21 -13.37 3.65 1.64
C PRO A 21 -12.90 4.91 0.90
N ARG A 22 -13.81 5.78 0.44
CA ARG A 22 -13.46 7.09 -0.14
C ARG A 22 -12.82 8.01 0.89
N VAL A 23 -13.33 7.99 2.11
CA VAL A 23 -12.76 8.80 3.21
C VAL A 23 -11.39 8.27 3.56
N LYS A 24 -11.21 6.94 3.67
CA LYS A 24 -9.89 6.34 3.90
C LYS A 24 -8.89 6.76 2.83
N LEU A 25 -9.27 6.64 1.55
CA LEU A 25 -8.43 7.05 0.43
C LEU A 25 -8.05 8.53 0.52
N ALA A 26 -9.05 9.41 0.70
CA ALA A 26 -8.82 10.84 0.84
C ALA A 26 -7.87 11.15 2.02
N THR A 27 -8.08 10.52 3.17
CA THR A 27 -7.23 10.74 4.35
C THR A 27 -5.79 10.31 4.12
N SER A 28 -5.55 9.13 3.55
CA SER A 28 -4.21 8.67 3.21
C SER A 28 -3.55 9.60 2.18
N THR A 29 -4.27 10.01 1.13
CA THR A 29 -3.74 10.95 0.12
C THR A 29 -3.39 12.30 0.73
N MET A 30 -4.23 12.85 1.63
CA MET A 30 -3.97 14.14 2.28
C MET A 30 -2.74 14.08 3.20
N VAL A 31 -2.56 12.98 3.94
CA VAL A 31 -1.35 12.79 4.76
C VAL A 31 -0.10 12.66 3.89
N LEU A 32 -0.17 11.89 2.79
CA LEU A 32 0.94 11.79 1.84
C LEU A 32 1.33 13.16 1.26
N ILE A 33 0.36 13.95 0.81
CA ILE A 33 0.61 15.30 0.27
C ILE A 33 1.24 16.19 1.35
N THR A 34 0.74 16.15 2.58
CA THR A 34 1.30 16.94 3.69
C THR A 34 2.75 16.55 3.97
N ALA A 35 3.05 15.25 4.01
CA ALA A 35 4.39 14.74 4.23
C ALA A 35 5.36 15.05 3.06
N VAL A 36 4.87 15.23 1.83
CA VAL A 36 5.67 15.70 0.69
C VAL A 36 6.01 17.19 0.80
N ILE A 37 5.03 18.03 1.17
CA ILE A 37 5.19 19.49 1.21
C ILE A 37 6.13 19.94 2.34
N HIS A 38 6.15 19.21 3.46
CA HIS A 38 6.89 19.58 4.67
C HIS A 38 8.20 18.80 4.81
N ILE A 39 9.31 19.52 4.96
CA ILE A 39 10.66 18.97 5.25
C ILE A 39 10.99 19.08 6.75
N ASP A 40 10.14 19.73 7.54
CA ASP A 40 10.33 19.86 8.97
C ASP A 40 10.17 18.52 9.70
N ILE A 41 11.22 18.12 10.42
CA ILE A 41 11.23 16.87 11.19
C ILE A 41 10.09 16.81 12.22
N VAL A 42 9.72 17.96 12.81
CA VAL A 42 8.65 18.04 13.81
C VAL A 42 7.29 17.73 13.19
N ILE A 43 7.01 18.24 11.99
CA ILE A 43 5.74 17.96 11.28
C ILE A 43 5.69 16.49 10.88
N ILE A 44 6.78 15.94 10.35
CA ILE A 44 6.83 14.53 9.94
C ILE A 44 6.66 13.61 11.17
N LEU A 45 7.29 13.93 12.30
CA LEU A 45 7.13 13.17 13.53
C LEU A 45 5.69 13.25 14.07
N LEU A 46 5.08 14.43 14.03
CA LEU A 46 3.69 14.61 14.42
C LEU A 46 2.75 13.78 13.53
N LEU A 47 2.96 13.79 12.21
CA LEU A 47 2.19 12.96 11.27
C LEU A 47 2.36 11.46 11.59
N LEU A 48 3.59 11.01 11.85
CA LEU A 48 3.86 9.62 12.20
C LEU A 48 3.16 9.21 13.49
N ILE A 49 3.17 10.07 14.51
CA ILE A 49 2.46 9.83 15.77
C ILE A 49 0.96 9.74 15.53
N LEU A 50 0.37 10.70 14.80
CA LEU A 50 -1.06 10.70 14.50
C LEU A 50 -1.47 9.45 13.70
N GLU A 51 -0.73 9.07 12.66
CA GLU A 51 -0.99 7.84 11.91
C GLU A 51 -0.86 6.60 12.80
N SER A 52 0.17 6.54 13.66
CA SER A 52 0.34 5.41 14.57
C SER A 52 -0.87 5.26 15.52
N LEU A 53 -1.40 6.37 16.06
CA LEU A 53 -2.61 6.35 16.90
C LEU A 53 -3.83 5.82 16.13
N VAL A 54 -3.99 6.24 14.87
CA VAL A 54 -5.05 5.73 13.99
C VAL A 54 -4.87 4.23 13.76
N ILE A 55 -3.65 3.76 13.48
CA ILE A 55 -3.32 2.33 13.30
C ILE A 55 -3.62 1.51 14.56
N LEU A 56 -3.28 2.02 15.74
CA LEU A 56 -3.60 1.38 17.02
C LEU A 56 -5.12 1.28 17.21
N SER A 57 -5.87 2.35 16.92
CA SER A 57 -7.33 2.33 17.00
C SER A 57 -7.98 1.39 15.98
N ALA A 58 -7.32 1.16 14.84
CA ALA A 58 -7.73 0.18 13.84
C ALA A 58 -7.46 -1.28 14.29
N LYS A 59 -6.65 -1.50 15.34
CA LYS A 59 -6.18 -2.80 15.83
C LYS A 59 -5.40 -3.62 14.79
N VAL A 60 -4.62 -2.95 13.94
CA VAL A 60 -3.80 -3.59 12.88
C VAL A 60 -2.29 -3.44 13.13
N GLN A 61 -1.88 -3.08 14.35
CA GLN A 61 -0.49 -2.78 14.69
C GLN A 61 0.48 -3.94 14.39
N ASN A 62 0.04 -5.19 14.58
CA ASN A 62 0.90 -6.36 14.33
C ASN A 62 1.23 -6.54 12.84
N LEU A 63 0.29 -6.21 11.96
CA LEU A 63 0.51 -6.27 10.50
C LEU A 63 1.35 -5.08 10.05
N TRP A 64 1.07 -3.89 10.59
CA TRP A 64 1.87 -2.69 10.32
C TRP A 64 3.33 -2.82 10.76
N ILE A 65 3.61 -3.37 11.94
CA ILE A 65 4.99 -3.64 12.40
C ILE A 65 5.70 -4.62 11.46
N LYS A 66 4.99 -5.61 10.90
CA LYS A 66 5.57 -6.51 9.89
C LYS A 66 5.90 -5.74 8.60
N THR A 67 5.03 -4.84 8.15
CA THR A 67 5.30 -3.95 7.00
C THR A 67 6.54 -3.09 7.24
N ILE A 68 6.65 -2.44 8.40
CA ILE A 68 7.82 -1.62 8.75
C ILE A 68 9.09 -2.46 8.84
N ARG A 69 9.05 -3.62 9.50
CA ARG A 69 10.21 -4.51 9.59
C ARG A 69 10.68 -5.00 8.22
N GLY A 70 9.74 -5.33 7.33
CA GLY A 70 10.06 -5.71 5.95
C GLY A 70 10.68 -4.57 5.13
N ALA A 71 10.31 -3.32 5.44
CA ALA A 71 10.83 -2.13 4.77
C ALA A 71 12.10 -1.55 5.42
N LEU A 72 12.53 -2.05 6.58
CA LEU A 72 13.73 -1.58 7.27
C LEU A 72 15.00 -1.52 6.40
N PRO A 73 15.31 -2.51 5.52
CA PRO A 73 16.47 -2.40 4.63
C PRO A 73 16.33 -1.22 3.66
N LEU A 74 15.13 -0.94 3.15
CA LEU A 74 14.87 0.20 2.28
C LEU A 74 15.05 1.53 3.04
N VAL A 75 14.55 1.62 4.27
CA VAL A 75 14.72 2.80 5.13
C VAL A 75 16.20 3.04 5.40
N ALA A 76 16.99 2.00 5.69
CA ALA A 76 18.43 2.11 5.89
C ALA A 76 19.17 2.58 4.64
N ILE A 77 18.78 2.11 3.45
CA ILE A 77 19.34 2.56 2.17
C ILE A 77 19.03 4.05 1.95
N VAL A 78 17.78 4.48 2.14
CA VAL A 78 17.39 5.89 1.98
C VAL A 78 18.14 6.78 2.98
N PHE A 79 18.28 6.34 4.22
CA PHE A 79 19.08 7.02 5.23
C PHE A 79 20.53 7.19 4.78
N ALA A 80 21.19 6.10 4.36
CA ALA A 80 22.58 6.12 3.92
C ALA A 80 22.79 7.02 2.70
N ILE A 81 21.97 6.88 1.66
CA ILE A 81 22.05 7.70 0.44
C ILE A 81 21.90 9.19 0.79
N THR A 82 20.92 9.53 1.63
CA THR A 82 20.67 10.92 2.01
C THR A 82 21.81 11.48 2.86
N PHE A 83 22.31 10.69 3.81
CA PHE A 83 23.45 11.06 4.66
C PHE A 83 24.70 11.33 3.82
N PHE A 84 25.12 10.37 3.00
CA PHE A 84 26.30 10.52 2.15
C PHE A 84 26.13 11.66 1.14
N SER A 85 24.96 11.80 0.50
CA SER A 85 24.73 12.87 -0.46
C SER A 85 24.83 14.26 0.16
N GLN A 86 24.36 14.45 1.40
CA GLN A 86 24.43 15.74 2.07
C GLN A 86 25.83 15.97 2.65
N TYR A 87 26.45 14.95 3.22
CA TYR A 87 27.83 15.02 3.71
C TYR A 87 28.83 15.35 2.60
N SER A 88 28.61 14.87 1.37
CA SER A 88 29.43 15.24 0.21
C SER A 88 29.26 16.68 -0.25
N ARG A 89 28.12 17.32 0.03
CA ARG A 89 27.85 18.73 -0.32
C ARG A 89 28.39 19.67 0.74
N GLU A 90 28.07 19.38 1.99
CA GLU A 90 28.54 20.09 3.17
C GLU A 90 29.02 19.04 4.17
N PRO A 91 30.33 18.93 4.46
CA PRO A 91 30.89 17.90 5.34
C PRO A 91 30.62 18.20 6.82
N VAL A 92 29.37 18.54 7.14
CA VAL A 92 28.86 18.78 8.48
C VAL A 92 27.97 17.60 8.85
N ILE A 93 28.39 16.83 9.86
CA ILE A 93 27.70 15.60 10.27
C ILE A 93 26.26 15.90 10.72
N SER A 94 26.04 17.02 11.40
CA SER A 94 24.72 17.37 11.95
C SER A 94 23.68 17.67 10.87
N THR A 95 24.07 18.34 9.78
CA THR A 95 23.17 18.63 8.65
C THR A 95 22.83 17.35 7.90
N GLY A 96 23.84 16.53 7.58
CA GLY A 96 23.66 15.22 6.94
C GLY A 96 22.74 14.31 7.74
N LEU A 97 22.93 14.25 9.07
CA LEU A 97 22.10 13.45 9.96
C LEU A 97 20.65 13.96 10.04
N GLY A 98 20.45 15.27 10.13
CA GLY A 98 19.13 15.90 10.18
C GLY A 98 18.30 15.59 8.93
N TYR A 99 18.88 15.74 7.74
CA TYR A 99 18.23 15.38 6.48
C TYR A 99 17.99 13.87 6.38
N ALA A 100 19.00 13.03 6.65
CA ALA A 100 18.85 11.58 6.57
C ALA A 100 17.72 11.06 7.47
N LEU A 101 17.62 11.59 8.70
CA LEU A 101 16.55 11.23 9.63
C LEU A 101 15.18 11.70 9.13
N THR A 102 15.09 12.94 8.65
CA THR A 102 13.85 13.53 8.13
C THR A 102 13.29 12.73 6.95
N TYR A 103 14.12 12.42 5.95
CA TYR A 103 13.70 11.65 4.77
C TYR A 103 13.35 10.20 5.12
N SER A 104 14.06 9.59 6.07
CA SER A 104 13.77 8.24 6.56
C SER A 104 12.44 8.18 7.31
N LEU A 105 12.17 9.15 8.19
CA LEU A 105 10.89 9.28 8.87
C LEU A 105 9.75 9.56 7.88
N ARG A 106 9.98 10.38 6.84
CA ARG A 106 9.01 10.61 5.77
C ARG A 106 8.65 9.31 5.04
N LEU A 107 9.64 8.47 4.75
CA LEU A 107 9.40 7.16 4.15
C LEU A 107 8.54 6.28 5.08
N LEU A 108 8.78 6.31 6.39
CA LEU A 108 7.94 5.60 7.37
C LEU A 108 6.49 6.11 7.40
N VAL A 109 6.27 7.42 7.29
CA VAL A 109 4.92 8.00 7.14
C VAL A 109 4.25 7.47 5.86
N PHE A 110 4.96 7.48 4.73
CA PHE A 110 4.40 6.95 3.48
C PHE A 110 4.00 5.47 3.61
N LEU A 111 4.90 4.65 4.15
CA LEU A 111 4.65 3.23 4.36
C LEU A 111 3.47 3.00 5.33
N SER A 112 3.37 3.81 6.38
CA SER A 112 2.29 3.75 7.37
C SER A 112 0.94 4.12 6.75
N SER A 113 0.90 5.20 5.97
CA SER A 113 -0.31 5.64 5.26
C SER A 113 -0.82 4.60 4.27
N PHE A 114 0.06 4.06 3.43
CA PHE A 114 -0.29 2.99 2.49
C PHE A 114 -0.73 1.72 3.22
N SER A 115 0.01 1.31 4.26
CA SER A 115 -0.32 0.14 5.07
C SER A 115 -1.70 0.28 5.70
N LEU A 116 -2.02 1.43 6.29
CA LEU A 116 -3.33 1.70 6.87
C LEU A 116 -4.44 1.54 5.84
N PHE A 117 -4.29 2.14 4.65
CA PHE A 117 -5.29 2.04 3.58
C PHE A 117 -5.53 0.59 3.14
N PHE A 118 -4.46 -0.15 2.80
CA PHE A 118 -4.56 -1.52 2.30
C PHE A 118 -4.97 -2.54 3.36
N LEU A 119 -4.57 -2.34 4.62
CA LEU A 119 -4.95 -3.24 5.71
C LEU A 119 -6.41 -3.06 6.15
N THR A 120 -6.99 -1.87 5.93
CA THR A 120 -8.35 -1.55 6.40
C THR A 120 -9.40 -1.50 5.31
N THR A 121 -9.02 -1.67 4.03
CA THR A 121 -9.92 -1.57 2.87
C THR A 121 -9.89 -2.85 2.06
N THR A 122 -11.08 -3.39 1.74
CA THR A 122 -11.18 -4.63 0.97
C THR A 122 -10.99 -4.36 -0.54
N PRO A 123 -10.54 -5.34 -1.34
CA PRO A 123 -10.45 -5.21 -2.80
C PRO A 123 -11.77 -4.80 -3.46
N ASP A 124 -12.90 -5.35 -2.99
CA ASP A 124 -14.23 -4.98 -3.48
C ASP A 124 -14.57 -3.51 -3.15
N GLU A 125 -14.16 -3.01 -1.99
CA GLU A 125 -14.32 -1.60 -1.62
C GLU A 125 -13.45 -0.68 -2.48
N ILE A 126 -12.20 -1.06 -2.75
CA ILE A 126 -11.33 -0.32 -3.68
C ILE A 126 -11.99 -0.22 -5.06
N ALA A 127 -12.52 -1.32 -5.58
CA ALA A 127 -13.21 -1.33 -6.86
C ALA A 127 -14.45 -0.42 -6.88
N LEU A 128 -15.25 -0.43 -5.82
CA LEU A 128 -16.40 0.48 -5.69
C LEU A 128 -15.97 1.95 -5.62
N THR A 129 -14.87 2.27 -4.94
CA THR A 129 -14.33 3.65 -4.94
C THR A 129 -13.88 4.09 -6.33
N LEU A 130 -13.23 3.20 -7.09
CA LEU A 130 -12.80 3.48 -8.46
C LEU A 130 -13.99 3.71 -9.40
N GLN A 131 -15.07 2.92 -9.27
CA GLN A 131 -16.30 3.14 -10.05
C GLN A 131 -16.88 4.54 -9.81
N GLN A 132 -16.82 5.04 -8.58
CA GLN A 132 -17.30 6.38 -8.24
C GLN A 132 -16.39 7.50 -8.71
N LEU A 133 -15.09 7.21 -8.88
CA LEU A 133 -14.14 8.08 -9.58
C LEU A 133 -14.31 8.02 -11.11
N ARG A 134 -15.43 7.46 -11.61
CA ARG A 134 -15.79 7.32 -13.03
C ARG A 134 -14.91 6.35 -13.82
N VAL A 135 -14.22 5.43 -13.14
CA VAL A 135 -13.56 4.31 -13.83
C VAL A 135 -14.63 3.35 -14.37
N PRO A 136 -14.58 2.97 -15.66
CA PRO A 136 -15.52 2.00 -16.22
C PRO A 136 -15.56 0.69 -15.43
N TYR A 137 -16.77 0.16 -15.23
CA TYR A 137 -16.98 -1.00 -14.35
C TYR A 137 -16.22 -2.25 -14.82
N GLU A 138 -15.95 -2.38 -16.12
CA GLU A 138 -15.17 -3.47 -16.73
C GLU A 138 -13.76 -3.56 -16.14
N TYR A 139 -13.06 -2.42 -15.98
CA TYR A 139 -11.74 -2.39 -15.37
C TYR A 139 -11.78 -2.74 -13.88
N THR A 140 -12.76 -2.20 -13.16
CA THR A 140 -12.91 -2.51 -11.73
C THR A 140 -13.30 -3.97 -11.49
N PHE A 141 -14.08 -4.56 -12.40
CA PHE A 141 -14.43 -5.97 -12.39
C PHE A 141 -13.21 -6.84 -12.70
N ALA A 142 -12.41 -6.48 -13.71
CA ALA A 142 -11.17 -7.18 -14.03
C ALA A 142 -10.19 -7.16 -12.85
N PHE A 143 -10.04 -6.01 -12.18
CA PHE A 143 -9.20 -5.85 -10.99
C PHE A 143 -9.63 -6.79 -9.84
N VAL A 144 -10.90 -6.76 -9.45
CA VAL A 144 -11.43 -7.64 -8.38
C VAL A 144 -11.29 -9.11 -8.76
N SER A 145 -11.57 -9.43 -10.02
CA SER A 145 -11.49 -10.81 -10.53
C SER A 145 -10.05 -11.32 -10.49
N ALA A 146 -9.07 -10.51 -10.87
CA ALA A 146 -7.65 -10.86 -10.79
C ALA A 146 -7.22 -11.17 -9.34
N ILE A 147 -7.61 -10.33 -8.38
CA ILE A 147 -7.32 -10.56 -6.96
C ILE A 147 -8.00 -11.84 -6.47
N ARG A 148 -9.26 -12.09 -6.85
CA ARG A 148 -10.00 -13.28 -6.46
C ARG A 148 -9.47 -14.56 -7.10
N PHE A 149 -8.90 -14.48 -8.30
CA PHE A 149 -8.26 -15.61 -8.97
C PHE A 149 -6.86 -15.91 -8.46
N THR A 150 -6.19 -14.95 -7.81
CA THR A 150 -4.81 -15.15 -7.33
C THR A 150 -4.67 -16.37 -6.40
N PRO A 151 -5.54 -16.59 -5.38
CA PRO A 151 -5.48 -17.80 -4.56
C PRO A 151 -5.71 -19.09 -5.37
N VAL A 152 -6.63 -19.05 -6.34
CA VAL A 152 -6.94 -20.22 -7.17
C VAL A 152 -5.76 -20.57 -8.10
N MET A 153 -5.11 -19.56 -8.67
CA MET A 153 -3.91 -19.75 -9.49
C MET A 153 -2.73 -20.26 -8.68
N ALA A 154 -2.63 -19.85 -7.41
CA ALA A 154 -1.63 -20.39 -6.50
C ALA A 154 -1.84 -21.88 -6.20
N GLU A 155 -3.08 -22.31 -5.98
CA GLU A 155 -3.43 -23.72 -5.80
C GLU A 155 -3.13 -24.53 -7.07
N GLU A 156 -3.52 -24.02 -8.24
CA GLU A 156 -3.23 -24.64 -9.54
C GLU A 156 -1.72 -24.79 -9.78
N LEU A 157 -0.95 -23.75 -9.47
CA LEU A 157 0.51 -23.79 -9.55
C LEU A 157 1.10 -24.91 -8.67
N GLN A 158 0.59 -25.11 -7.46
CA GLN A 158 1.04 -26.22 -6.60
C GLN A 158 0.74 -27.58 -7.24
N VAL A 159 -0.46 -27.77 -7.80
CA VAL A 159 -0.84 -29.01 -8.49
C VAL A 159 0.09 -29.30 -9.67
N VAL A 160 0.40 -28.29 -10.49
CA VAL A 160 1.31 -28.44 -11.63
C VAL A 160 2.74 -28.74 -11.15
N LEU A 161 3.22 -28.05 -10.11
CA LEU A 161 4.53 -28.31 -9.53
C LEU A 161 4.65 -29.75 -9.02
N ASP A 162 3.65 -30.23 -8.29
CA ASP A 162 3.66 -31.58 -7.74
C ASP A 162 3.55 -32.65 -8.84
N ALA A 163 2.77 -32.41 -9.88
CA ALA A 163 2.71 -33.28 -11.05
C ALA A 163 4.05 -33.36 -11.80
N GLN A 164 4.75 -32.23 -11.96
CA GLN A 164 6.07 -32.23 -12.62
C GLN A 164 7.15 -32.87 -11.73
N ARG A 165 7.09 -32.66 -10.40
CA ARG A 165 7.97 -33.35 -9.44
C ARG A 165 7.77 -34.87 -9.48
N ALA A 166 6.54 -35.35 -9.58
CA ALA A 166 6.24 -36.77 -9.75
C ALA A 166 6.81 -37.36 -11.05
N ARG A 167 6.98 -36.54 -12.10
CA ARG A 167 7.66 -36.89 -13.35
C ARG A 167 9.19 -36.77 -13.27
N GLY A 168 9.74 -36.52 -12.08
CA GLY A 168 11.19 -36.41 -11.84
C GLY A 168 11.78 -35.04 -12.14
N LEU A 169 10.96 -34.00 -12.38
CA LEU A 169 11.47 -32.65 -12.60
C LEU A 169 11.89 -32.00 -11.27
N GLU A 170 13.20 -31.82 -11.10
CA GLU A 170 13.75 -31.07 -9.98
C GLU A 170 13.82 -29.57 -10.31
N VAL A 171 12.75 -28.85 -9.98
CA VAL A 171 12.61 -27.41 -10.27
C VAL A 171 13.66 -26.56 -9.53
N ASP A 172 14.07 -26.99 -8.34
CA ASP A 172 14.92 -26.20 -7.42
C ASP A 172 16.43 -26.52 -7.52
N LYS A 173 16.84 -27.51 -8.33
CA LYS A 173 18.26 -27.93 -8.41
C LYS A 173 18.97 -27.44 -9.69
N GLY A 174 20.26 -27.17 -9.54
CA GLY A 174 21.18 -26.81 -10.65
C GLY A 174 21.52 -25.32 -10.72
N PRO A 175 22.36 -24.93 -11.70
CA PRO A 175 22.72 -23.53 -11.94
C PRO A 175 21.49 -22.70 -12.32
N PHE A 176 21.56 -21.38 -12.10
CA PHE A 176 20.46 -20.44 -12.31
C PHE A 176 19.79 -20.58 -13.70
N THR A 177 20.59 -20.80 -14.75
CA THR A 177 20.11 -21.04 -16.11
C THR A 177 19.28 -22.32 -16.25
N LYS A 178 19.68 -23.41 -15.58
CA LYS A 178 18.94 -24.68 -15.56
C LYS A 178 17.63 -24.54 -14.79
N ARG A 179 17.63 -23.81 -13.68
CA ARG A 179 16.41 -23.50 -12.91
C ARG A 179 15.37 -22.77 -13.77
N ILE A 180 15.78 -21.75 -14.54
CA ILE A 180 14.88 -21.04 -15.46
C ILE A 180 14.29 -22.00 -16.49
N ARG A 181 15.13 -22.85 -17.10
CA ARG A 181 14.66 -23.84 -18.09
C ARG A 181 13.67 -24.83 -17.49
N ASN A 182 13.87 -25.23 -16.23
CA ASN A 182 12.99 -26.12 -15.49
C ASN A 182 11.64 -25.48 -15.12
N LEU A 183 11.48 -24.16 -15.24
CA LEU A 183 10.18 -23.50 -15.05
C LEU A 183 9.27 -23.64 -16.28
N ILE A 184 9.84 -23.83 -17.48
CA ILE A 184 9.05 -23.90 -18.72
C ILE A 184 7.98 -25.02 -18.67
N PRO A 185 8.30 -26.27 -18.24
CA PRO A 185 7.30 -27.34 -18.12
C PRO A 185 6.20 -27.08 -17.09
N VAL A 186 6.39 -26.12 -16.18
CA VAL A 186 5.39 -25.68 -15.19
C VAL A 186 4.55 -24.53 -15.75
N LEU A 187 5.21 -23.56 -16.40
CA LEU A 187 4.56 -22.37 -16.95
C LEU A 187 3.61 -22.69 -18.10
N VAL A 188 4.01 -23.58 -19.02
CA VAL A 188 3.18 -23.88 -20.21
C VAL A 188 1.82 -24.48 -19.81
N PRO A 189 1.73 -25.56 -18.98
CA PRO A 189 0.44 -26.07 -18.52
C PRO A 189 -0.38 -25.05 -17.73
N LEU A 190 0.28 -24.27 -16.86
CA LEU A 190 -0.40 -23.25 -16.07
C LEU A 190 -1.05 -22.19 -16.96
N LEU A 191 -0.33 -21.71 -17.99
CA LEU A 191 -0.84 -20.73 -18.95
C LEU A 191 -2.04 -21.28 -19.74
N VAL A 192 -1.96 -22.54 -20.20
CA VAL A 192 -3.08 -23.20 -20.89
C VAL A 192 -4.32 -23.25 -19.98
N ASN A 193 -4.14 -23.60 -18.70
CA ASN A 193 -5.23 -23.66 -17.72
C ASN A 193 -5.83 -22.27 -17.44
N VAL A 194 -5.00 -21.22 -17.37
CA VAL A 194 -5.46 -19.83 -17.21
C VAL A 194 -6.29 -19.38 -18.42
N ILE A 195 -5.82 -19.66 -19.65
CA ILE A 195 -6.52 -19.29 -20.89
C ILE A 195 -7.87 -20.00 -20.94
N ARG A 196 -7.91 -21.31 -20.67
CA ARG A 196 -9.15 -22.08 -20.63
C ARG A 196 -10.15 -21.50 -19.63
N ARG A 197 -9.69 -21.20 -18.42
CA ARG A 197 -10.53 -20.58 -17.37
C ARG A 197 -11.03 -19.20 -17.77
N SER A 198 -10.24 -18.42 -18.52
CA SER A 198 -10.68 -17.14 -19.06
C SER A 198 -11.85 -17.32 -20.04
N TYR A 199 -11.80 -18.33 -20.91
CA TYR A 199 -12.92 -18.65 -21.80
C TYR A 199 -14.16 -19.11 -21.03
N GLU A 200 -14.00 -20.02 -20.06
CA GLU A 200 -15.10 -20.49 -19.20
C GLU A 200 -15.75 -19.33 -18.43
N LEU A 201 -14.94 -18.37 -17.96
CA LEU A 201 -15.45 -17.16 -17.30
C LEU A 201 -16.19 -16.24 -18.28
N ALA A 202 -15.65 -16.03 -19.48
CA ALA A 202 -16.28 -15.19 -20.50
C ALA A 202 -17.64 -15.77 -20.91
N GLU A 203 -17.72 -17.07 -21.20
CA GLU A 203 -18.97 -17.77 -21.54
C GLU A 203 -19.98 -17.65 -20.39
N ALA A 204 -19.56 -17.87 -19.14
CA ALA A 204 -20.42 -17.71 -17.98
C ALA A 204 -20.91 -16.26 -17.78
N MET A 205 -20.12 -15.26 -18.20
CA MET A 205 -20.47 -13.85 -18.16
C MET A 205 -21.46 -13.47 -19.26
N GLU A 206 -21.32 -14.05 -20.46
CA GLU A 206 -22.27 -13.87 -21.58
C GLU A 206 -23.65 -14.44 -21.23
N VAL A 207 -23.71 -15.64 -20.64
CA VAL A 207 -24.96 -16.24 -20.14
C VAL A 207 -25.64 -15.35 -19.08
N LYS A 208 -24.85 -14.60 -18.31
CA LYS A 208 -25.34 -13.63 -17.30
C LYS A 208 -25.60 -12.24 -17.88
N CYS A 209 -25.59 -12.09 -19.21
CA CYS A 209 -25.80 -10.82 -19.91
C CYS A 209 -24.87 -9.70 -19.42
N PHE A 210 -23.61 -10.03 -19.08
CA PHE A 210 -22.63 -9.02 -18.68
C PHE A 210 -22.41 -8.03 -19.82
N GLY A 211 -22.52 -6.73 -19.55
CA GLY A 211 -22.39 -5.69 -20.57
C GLY A 211 -23.68 -5.38 -21.35
N ALA A 212 -24.79 -6.08 -21.10
CA ALA A 212 -26.06 -5.80 -21.78
C ALA A 212 -26.66 -4.41 -21.47
N SER A 213 -26.29 -3.80 -20.33
CA SER A 213 -26.72 -2.45 -19.96
C SER A 213 -25.53 -1.55 -19.62
N ARG A 214 -25.54 -0.32 -20.15
CA ARG A 214 -24.59 0.74 -19.76
C ARG A 214 -24.79 1.21 -18.32
N LYS A 215 -26.02 1.10 -17.77
CA LYS A 215 -26.34 1.47 -16.39
C LYS A 215 -26.43 0.21 -15.55
N ARG A 216 -25.35 -0.12 -14.85
CA ARG A 216 -25.28 -1.25 -13.92
C ARG A 216 -25.76 -0.85 -12.53
N THR A 217 -26.54 -1.70 -11.90
CA THR A 217 -26.88 -1.58 -10.47
C THR A 217 -25.84 -2.32 -9.62
N SER A 218 -25.43 -1.73 -8.50
CA SER A 218 -24.54 -2.37 -7.54
C SER A 218 -25.33 -2.85 -6.33
N LEU A 219 -25.12 -4.11 -5.93
CA LEU A 219 -25.72 -4.69 -4.73
C LEU A 219 -25.19 -4.01 -3.46
N LYS A 220 -23.88 -3.72 -3.40
CA LYS A 220 -23.26 -2.95 -2.33
C LYS A 220 -23.12 -1.51 -2.78
N GLN A 221 -23.85 -0.61 -2.12
CA GLN A 221 -23.71 0.83 -2.34
C GLN A 221 -22.90 1.44 -1.19
N LEU A 222 -21.99 2.34 -1.54
CA LEU A 222 -21.21 3.08 -0.56
C LEU A 222 -22.03 4.27 -0.07
N ASN A 223 -22.49 4.19 1.18
CA ASN A 223 -23.24 5.24 1.83
C ASN A 223 -22.36 5.91 2.88
N MET A 224 -22.10 7.21 2.72
CA MET A 224 -21.35 7.97 3.70
C MET A 224 -22.19 8.17 4.96
N SER A 225 -21.70 7.68 6.08
CA SER A 225 -22.26 7.94 7.40
C SER A 225 -21.89 9.33 7.90
N LYS A 226 -22.69 9.89 8.81
CA LYS A 226 -22.37 11.15 9.50
C LYS A 226 -20.98 11.12 10.18
N LYS A 227 -20.57 9.94 10.66
CA LYS A 227 -19.24 9.72 11.26
C LYS A 227 -18.12 9.84 10.23
N ASP A 228 -18.36 9.43 9.00
CA ASP A 228 -17.39 9.51 7.90
C ASP A 228 -17.16 10.97 7.49
N VAL A 229 -18.24 11.75 7.43
CA VAL A 229 -18.20 13.19 7.14
C VAL A 229 -17.46 13.93 8.25
N LEU A 230 -17.74 13.63 9.52
CA LEU A 230 -17.03 14.24 10.65
C LEU A 230 -15.53 13.92 10.60
N PHE A 231 -15.16 12.66 10.37
CA PHE A 231 -13.77 12.26 10.26
C PHE A 231 -13.06 12.96 9.09
N LEU A 232 -13.69 13.02 7.92
CA LEU A 232 -13.17 13.74 6.76
C LEU A 232 -13.00 15.23 7.05
N ALA A 233 -13.95 15.87 7.73
CA ALA A 233 -13.88 17.27 8.09
C ALA A 233 -12.69 17.56 9.03
N VAL A 234 -12.46 16.70 10.04
CA VAL A 234 -11.31 16.82 10.93
C VAL A 234 -10.00 16.71 10.16
N VAL A 235 -9.86 15.72 9.27
CA VAL A 235 -8.66 15.57 8.45
C VAL A 235 -8.47 16.74 7.48
N LEU A 236 -9.55 17.28 6.93
CA LEU A 236 -9.50 18.44 6.05
C LEU A 236 -9.06 19.71 6.77
N VAL A 237 -9.51 19.91 8.01
CA VAL A 237 -9.03 21.01 8.85
C VAL A 237 -7.53 20.83 9.14
N LEU A 238 -7.08 19.64 9.54
CA LEU A 238 -5.65 19.38 9.79
C LEU A 238 -4.79 19.61 8.53
N PHE A 239 -5.27 19.15 7.38
CA PHE A 239 -4.62 19.37 6.09
C PHE A 239 -4.54 20.86 5.74
N SER A 240 -5.63 21.60 5.94
CA SER A 240 -5.70 23.04 5.67
C SER A 240 -4.78 23.84 6.60
N ILE A 241 -4.67 23.45 7.87
CA ILE A 241 -3.71 24.02 8.82
C ILE A 241 -2.29 23.75 8.31
N GLY A 242 -1.97 22.50 7.95
CA GLY A 242 -0.66 22.13 7.41
C GLY A 242 -0.30 22.91 6.13
N LEU A 243 -1.27 23.13 5.24
CA LEU A 243 -1.07 23.93 4.03
C LEU A 243 -0.88 25.42 4.35
N SER A 244 -1.66 25.95 5.30
CA SER A 244 -1.59 27.35 5.72
C SER A 244 -0.24 27.68 6.35
N VAL A 245 0.30 26.78 7.18
CA VAL A 245 1.65 26.92 7.75
C VAL A 245 2.70 27.05 6.64
N LYS A 246 2.59 26.27 5.57
CA LYS A 246 3.51 26.38 4.42
C LYS A 246 3.32 27.69 3.65
N LEU A 247 2.07 28.07 3.36
CA LEU A 247 1.75 29.27 2.58
C LEU A 247 2.11 30.57 3.29
N LEU A 248 1.95 30.61 4.62
CA LEU A 248 2.34 31.75 5.45
C LEU A 248 3.86 31.84 5.65
N GLY A 249 4.65 30.91 5.10
CA GLY A 249 6.10 30.89 5.25
C GLY A 249 6.55 30.74 6.71
N ILE A 250 5.66 30.26 7.59
CA ILE A 250 5.98 29.95 8.98
C ILE A 250 6.76 28.64 8.90
N GLU A 251 8.07 28.71 8.65
CA GLU A 251 8.96 27.57 8.87
C GLU A 251 8.95 27.28 10.36
N PRO A 252 8.21 26.24 10.82
CA PRO A 252 7.89 26.11 12.23
C PRO A 252 9.14 25.81 13.06
N VAL A 253 10.19 25.24 12.46
CA VAL A 253 11.49 25.07 13.11
C VAL A 253 12.56 25.04 12.02
N LYS A 254 13.28 26.16 11.81
CA LYS A 254 14.63 26.10 11.25
C LYS A 254 15.41 25.06 12.04
N THR A 255 15.71 23.93 11.39
CA THR A 255 16.76 22.96 11.75
C THR A 255 17.19 23.03 13.21
N LEU A 256 16.58 22.20 14.09
CA LEU A 256 17.09 21.85 15.43
C LEU A 256 18.24 22.76 15.94
N PRO A 257 17.95 23.95 16.52
CA PRO A 257 19.01 24.75 17.17
C PRO A 257 19.68 23.98 18.32
N LEU A 258 19.05 22.91 18.83
CA LEU A 258 19.55 22.06 19.90
C LEU A 258 20.83 21.27 19.54
N LEU A 259 21.17 21.08 18.27
CA LEU A 259 22.46 20.47 17.90
C LEU A 259 23.58 21.49 17.66
N GLY A 260 23.23 22.77 17.45
CA GLY A 260 24.20 23.87 17.36
C GLY A 260 24.71 24.35 18.72
N THR A 261 23.99 24.07 19.82
CA THR A 261 24.39 24.47 21.18
C THR A 261 25.36 23.49 21.86
N PHE A 262 25.53 22.27 21.34
CA PHE A 262 26.42 21.28 21.97
C PHE A 262 27.83 21.21 21.36
N PHE A 263 28.07 21.80 20.19
CA PHE A 263 29.39 21.81 19.56
C PHE A 263 29.61 23.13 18.80
N PRO A 264 30.21 24.15 19.45
CA PRO A 264 30.64 25.34 18.75
C PRO A 264 31.83 25.00 17.84
N SER A 265 31.83 25.69 16.70
CA SER A 265 32.86 25.79 15.64
C SER A 265 34.30 25.59 16.09
#